data_AF-A0A534X8X0-F1
#
_entry.id   AF-A0A534X8X0-F1
#
_cell.length_a   1.000
_cell.length_b   1.000
_cell.length_c   1.000
_cell.angle_alpha   90.00
_cell.angle_beta   90.00
_cell.angle_gamma   90.00
#
_symmetry.space_group_name_H-M   'P 1'
#
loop_
_entity.id
_entity.type
_entity.pdbx_description
1 polymer ?
#
loop_
_entity_poly.entity_id
_entity_poly.type
_entity_poly.pdbx_seq_one_letter_code
_entity_poly.pdbx_strand_id
1 'polypeptide(L)'
;MFHHLQENEKEETLREVRRVLKPGGFFHMLDFGGAASSRNGLLAPWLHSSHRLRDNAEDRILTLMTEAELADPRMVGRGAMLFLPIAYYQAVPAPDANATLRPHS
;
A
#
# COMPACT_ATOMS: atom_id res chain seq x y z
N MET A 1 -6.84 -0.42 -8.22
CA MET A 1 -7.96 -0.99 -7.43
C MET A 1 -7.95 -0.39 -6.04
N PHE A 2 -6.82 -0.45 -5.34
CA PHE A 2 -6.66 0.17 -4.02
C PHE A 2 -6.88 1.70 -4.05
N HIS A 3 -6.48 2.37 -5.12
CA HIS A 3 -6.78 3.80 -5.35
C HIS A 3 -8.27 4.16 -5.49
N HIS A 4 -9.17 3.18 -5.68
CA HIS A 4 -10.62 3.43 -5.70
C HIS A 4 -11.24 3.40 -4.30
N LEU A 5 -10.52 2.87 -3.31
CA LEU A 5 -10.99 2.80 -1.94
C LEU A 5 -10.96 4.18 -1.31
N GLN A 6 -12.01 4.48 -0.55
CA GLN A 6 -12.02 5.61 0.35
C GLN A 6 -10.96 5.43 1.44
N GLU A 7 -10.56 6.51 2.08
CA GLU A 7 -9.44 6.49 3.02
C GLU A 7 -9.67 5.54 4.21
N ASN A 8 -10.91 5.47 4.71
CA ASN A 8 -11.30 4.55 5.77
C ASN A 8 -11.33 3.07 5.32
N GLU A 9 -11.59 2.81 4.04
CA GLU A 9 -11.68 1.45 3.48
C GLU A 9 -10.29 0.85 3.19
N LYS A 10 -9.27 1.68 2.99
CA LYS A 10 -7.90 1.25 2.69
C LYS A 10 -7.28 0.44 3.83
N GLU A 11 -7.34 0.98 5.05
CA GLU A 11 -6.78 0.32 6.23
C GLU A 11 -7.53 -0.98 6.53
N GLU A 12 -8.86 -0.97 6.48
CA GLU A 12 -9.69 -2.18 6.65
C GLU A 12 -9.35 -3.26 5.63
N THR A 13 -9.18 -2.87 4.36
CA THR A 13 -8.77 -3.79 3.30
C THR A 13 -7.40 -4.40 3.58
N LEU A 14 -6.43 -3.62 4.03
CA LEU A 14 -5.09 -4.13 4.37
C LEU A 14 -5.12 -5.04 5.60
N ARG A 15 -5.97 -4.75 6.61
CA ARG A 15 -6.19 -5.66 7.74
C ARG A 15 -6.76 -6.99 7.29
N GLU A 16 -7.70 -6.97 6.35
CA GLU A 16 -8.27 -8.19 5.81
C GLU A 16 -7.23 -8.99 5.01
N VAL A 17 -6.38 -8.32 4.24
CA VAL A 17 -5.20 -8.95 3.61
C VAL A 17 -4.32 -9.61 4.66
N ARG A 18 -3.97 -8.90 5.74
CA ARG A 18 -3.17 -9.45 6.85
C ARG A 18 -3.85 -10.66 7.52
N ARG A 19 -5.16 -10.64 7.68
CA ARG A 19 -5.95 -11.72 8.28
C ARG A 19 -5.87 -13.01 7.47
N VAL A 20 -5.88 -12.91 6.14
CA VAL A 20 -5.88 -14.09 5.24
C VAL A 20 -4.48 -14.54 4.82
N LEU A 21 -3.46 -13.70 5.01
CA LEU A 21 -2.09 -14.01 4.65
C LEU A 21 -1.50 -15.04 5.61
N LYS A 22 -1.08 -16.19 5.08
CA LYS A 22 -0.45 -17.26 5.88
C LYS A 22 0.96 -16.87 6.34
N PRO A 23 1.48 -17.44 7.44
CA PRO A 23 2.89 -17.32 7.79
C PRO A 23 3.79 -17.71 6.61
N GLY A 24 4.81 -16.88 6.34
CA GLY A 24 5.70 -17.03 5.18
C GLY A 24 5.11 -16.55 3.84
N GLY A 25 3.87 -16.06 3.81
CA GLY A 25 3.26 -15.45 2.65
C GLY A 25 3.76 -14.04 2.36
N PHE A 26 3.57 -13.59 1.12
CA PHE A 26 3.91 -12.24 0.66
C PHE A 26 2.66 -11.55 0.13
N PHE A 27 2.47 -10.30 0.53
CA PHE A 27 1.51 -9.40 -0.11
C PHE A 27 2.25 -8.58 -1.17
N HIS A 28 1.73 -8.60 -2.40
CA HIS A 28 2.21 -7.76 -3.49
C HIS A 28 1.07 -6.89 -4.00
N MET A 29 1.31 -5.59 -4.09
CA MET A 29 0.32 -4.62 -4.56
C MET A 29 0.90 -3.80 -5.70
N LEU A 30 0.18 -3.77 -6.81
CA LEU A 30 0.40 -2.80 -7.89
C LEU A 30 -0.71 -1.77 -7.79
N ASP A 31 -0.33 -0.50 -7.68
CA ASP A 31 -1.30 0.58 -7.78
C ASP A 31 -0.73 1.81 -8.47
N PHE A 32 -1.60 2.76 -8.84
CA PHE A 32 -1.13 4.00 -9.46
C PHE A 32 -0.36 4.84 -8.43
N GLY A 33 0.88 5.18 -8.78
CA GLY A 33 1.78 5.96 -7.94
C GLY A 33 1.54 7.46 -8.13
N GLY A 34 0.69 8.05 -7.29
CA GLY A 34 0.33 9.47 -7.42
C GLY A 34 -0.65 9.75 -8.56
N ALA A 35 -1.25 10.94 -8.53
CA ALA A 35 -2.41 11.30 -9.35
C ALA A 35 -2.14 11.16 -10.86
N ALA A 36 -3.01 10.41 -11.53
CA ALA A 36 -3.09 10.25 -12.98
C ALA A 36 -3.31 11.60 -13.69
N SER A 37 -2.59 11.86 -14.78
CA SER A 37 -2.73 13.08 -15.59
C SER A 37 -3.85 12.94 -16.65
N SER A 38 -4.87 13.80 -16.53
CA SER A 38 -5.87 14.29 -17.49
C SER A 38 -6.41 13.41 -18.63
N ARG A 39 -7.74 13.16 -18.60
CA ARG A 39 -8.73 13.87 -19.45
C ARG A 39 -10.17 13.62 -18.93
N ASN A 40 -10.84 14.71 -18.57
CA ASN A 40 -12.28 14.87 -18.32
C ASN A 40 -12.85 14.24 -17.02
N GLY A 41 -13.13 15.11 -16.02
CA GLY A 41 -14.47 15.12 -15.41
C GLY A 41 -14.68 14.65 -13.96
N LEU A 42 -13.76 13.91 -13.31
CA LEU A 42 -14.04 13.36 -11.95
C LEU A 42 -12.88 13.50 -10.93
N LEU A 43 -11.77 14.14 -11.30
CA LEU A 43 -10.51 14.10 -10.51
C LEU A 43 -9.96 15.50 -10.14
N ALA A 44 -10.81 16.53 -10.08
CA ALA A 44 -10.38 17.92 -9.90
C ALA A 44 -9.66 18.24 -8.55
N PRO A 45 -10.05 17.67 -7.39
CA PRO A 45 -9.34 17.95 -6.12
C PRO A 45 -7.91 17.38 -6.06
N TRP A 46 -7.54 16.47 -6.96
CA TRP A 46 -6.26 15.76 -6.98
C TRP A 46 -5.15 16.50 -7.75
N LEU A 47 -5.46 17.69 -8.30
CA LEU A 47 -4.58 18.42 -9.23
C LEU A 47 -3.57 19.37 -8.57
N HIS A 48 -3.59 19.57 -7.25
CA HIS A 48 -2.83 20.65 -6.60
C HIS A 48 -1.50 20.26 -5.94
N SER A 49 -0.87 19.18 -6.39
CA SER A 49 0.07 18.48 -5.53
C SER A 49 1.45 18.23 -6.14
N SER A 50 2.40 19.08 -5.74
CA SER A 50 3.86 19.05 -6.05
C SER A 50 4.55 17.71 -5.75
N HIS A 51 5.81 17.53 -6.20
CA HIS A 51 6.69 16.37 -5.92
C HIS A 51 6.58 15.82 -4.48
N ARG A 52 6.54 16.71 -3.48
CA ARG A 52 6.41 16.37 -2.06
C ARG A 52 5.12 15.61 -1.70
N LEU A 53 4.04 15.82 -2.45
CA LEU A 53 2.76 15.15 -2.21
C LEU A 53 2.69 13.77 -2.86
N ARG A 54 3.53 13.50 -3.88
CA ARG A 54 3.76 12.14 -4.38
C ARG A 54 4.53 11.33 -3.35
N ASP A 55 5.60 11.91 -2.80
CA ASP A 55 6.37 11.32 -1.70
C ASP A 55 5.43 11.04 -0.51
N ASN A 56 4.56 11.99 -0.12
CA ASN A 56 3.56 11.78 0.93
C ASN A 56 2.55 10.65 0.63
N ALA A 57 2.13 10.48 -0.63
CA ALA A 57 1.18 9.44 -1.00
C ALA A 57 1.83 8.05 -0.95
N GLU A 58 3.11 7.95 -1.30
CA GLU A 58 3.91 6.75 -1.16
C GLU A 58 4.11 6.40 0.33
N ASP A 59 4.55 7.37 1.12
CA ASP A 59 4.72 7.23 2.58
C ASP A 59 3.40 6.83 3.27
N ARG A 60 2.27 7.36 2.80
CA ARG A 60 0.93 7.01 3.28
C ARG A 60 0.61 5.53 3.07
N ILE A 61 0.91 4.96 1.91
CA ILE A 61 0.65 3.54 1.64
C ILE A 61 1.49 2.65 2.54
N LEU A 62 2.78 2.96 2.71
CA LEU A 62 3.68 2.21 3.59
C LEU A 62 3.25 2.31 5.06
N THR A 63 2.77 3.49 5.47
CA THR A 63 2.21 3.72 6.81
C THR A 63 0.95 2.88 7.01
N LEU A 64 -0.01 2.91 6.08
CA LEU A 64 -1.24 2.10 6.16
C LEU A 64 -0.94 0.60 6.21
N MET A 65 0.09 0.12 5.50
CA MET A 65 0.53 -1.27 5.61
C MET A 65 1.02 -1.59 7.03
N THR A 66 1.81 -0.70 7.62
CA THR A 66 2.29 -0.86 9.00
C THR A 66 1.14 -0.86 10.00
N GLU A 67 0.20 0.07 9.88
CA GLU A 67 -1.00 0.18 10.73
C GLU A 67 -1.92 -1.04 10.60
N ALA A 68 -1.92 -1.70 9.44
CA ALA A 68 -2.63 -2.94 9.19
C ALA A 68 -1.86 -4.22 9.60
N GLU A 69 -0.80 -4.09 10.38
CA GLU A 69 0.04 -5.19 10.85
C GLU A 69 0.70 -6.02 9.72
N LEU A 70 0.98 -5.38 8.58
CA LEU A 70 1.91 -5.89 7.60
C LEU A 70 3.31 -5.39 7.94
N ALA A 71 4.27 -6.30 8.05
CA ALA A 71 5.66 -5.98 8.34
C ALA A 71 6.49 -5.78 7.08
N ASP A 72 7.60 -5.05 7.26
CA ASP A 72 8.58 -4.75 6.21
C ASP A 72 7.94 -4.19 4.91
N PRO A 73 7.03 -3.19 5.02
CA PRO A 73 6.42 -2.59 3.85
C PRO A 73 7.47 -1.82 3.05
N ARG A 74 7.57 -2.13 1.77
CA ARG A 74 8.52 -1.48 0.87
C ARG A 74 7.96 -1.30 -0.52
N MET A 75 8.42 -0.26 -1.19
CA MET A 75 8.28 -0.15 -2.63
C MET A 75 9.40 -0.92 -3.30
N VAL A 76 9.03 -1.89 -4.14
CA VAL A 76 9.97 -2.77 -4.84
C VAL A 76 10.17 -2.38 -6.30
N GLY A 77 9.42 -1.40 -6.81
CA GLY A 77 9.58 -0.91 -8.16
C GLY A 77 8.64 0.24 -8.51
N ARG A 78 8.97 0.93 -9.60
CA ARG A 78 8.11 1.92 -10.25
C ARG A 78 8.07 1.63 -11.74
N GLY A 79 6.99 2.04 -12.38
CA GLY A 79 6.82 1.92 -13.82
C GLY A 79 5.84 2.94 -14.36
N ALA A 80 5.48 2.78 -15.62
CA ALA A 80 4.41 3.53 -16.24
C ALA A 80 3.55 2.60 -17.09
N MET A 81 2.23 2.73 -17.00
CA MET A 81 1.30 2.09 -17.92
C MET A 81 0.62 3.19 -18.73
N LEU A 82 0.86 3.23 -20.05
CA LEU A 82 0.28 4.24 -20.95
C LEU A 82 0.42 5.67 -20.37
N PHE A 83 1.64 6.03 -19.94
CA PHE A 83 2.01 7.31 -19.31
C PHE A 83 1.50 7.56 -17.88
N LEU A 84 0.72 6.65 -17.30
CA LEU A 84 0.28 6.72 -15.90
C LEU A 84 1.32 6.09 -14.98
N PRO A 85 1.83 6.81 -13.97
CA PRO A 85 2.80 6.26 -13.02
C PRO A 85 2.17 5.13 -12.20
N ILE A 86 2.89 4.02 -12.07
CA ILE A 86 2.54 2.90 -11.20
C ILE A 86 3.67 2.61 -10.22
N ALA A 87 3.31 2.13 -9.05
CA ALA A 87 4.24 1.68 -8.02
C ALA A 87 3.91 0.25 -7.62
N TYR A 88 4.96 -0.50 -7.33
CA TYR A 88 4.89 -1.88 -6.86
C TYR A 88 5.31 -1.90 -5.40
N TYR A 89 4.45 -2.41 -4.54
CA TYR A 89 4.67 -2.55 -3.12
C TYR A 89 4.69 -4.01 -2.72
N GLN A 90 5.42 -4.28 -1.65
CA GLN A 90 5.50 -5.58 -1.02
C GLN A 90 5.46 -5.42 0.49
N ALA A 91 4.82 -6.37 1.17
CA ALA A 91 4.91 -6.54 2.61
C ALA A 91 4.76 -8.03 2.97
N VAL A 92 5.08 -8.37 4.21
CA VAL A 92 4.90 -9.72 4.79
C VAL A 92 3.94 -9.63 5.98
N PRO A 93 3.29 -10.71 6.43
CA PRO A 93 2.48 -10.62 7.64
C PRO A 93 3.39 -10.34 8.83
N ALA A 94 3.03 -9.40 9.71
CA ALA A 94 3.77 -9.20 10.95
C ALA A 94 3.80 -10.51 11.76
N PRO A 95 4.92 -10.83 12.44
CA PRO A 95 4.99 -12.02 13.29
C PRO A 95 3.87 -11.98 14.32
N ASP A 96 3.19 -13.09 14.54
CA ASP A 96 2.22 -13.17 15.63
C ASP A 96 2.97 -12.93 16.95
N ALA A 97 2.55 -11.94 17.74
CA ALA A 97 3.22 -11.56 18.99
C ALA A 97 3.39 -12.74 19.97
N ASN A 98 2.56 -13.78 19.85
CA ASN A 98 2.62 -15.01 20.63
C ASN A 98 3.55 -16.11 20.08
N ALA A 99 4.00 -16.03 18.82
CA ALA A 99 4.89 -17.02 18.24
C ALA A 99 6.34 -16.90 18.75
N THR A 100 6.77 -15.68 19.12
CA THR A 100 8.15 -15.37 19.54
C THR A 100 8.48 -15.84 20.97
N LEU A 101 7.48 -16.23 21.76
CA LEU A 101 7.64 -16.56 23.20
C LEU A 101 7.81 -18.06 23.50
N ARG A 102 7.94 -18.95 22.51
CA ARG A 102 8.23 -20.37 22.76
C ARG A 102 9.72 -20.67 22.58
N PRO A 103 10.55 -20.66 23.64
CA PRO A 103 11.87 -21.27 23.55
C PRO A 103 11.68 -22.78 23.31
N HIS A 104 12.36 -23.29 22.28
CA HIS A 104 12.46 -24.73 22.05
C HIS A 104 13.07 -25.39 23.30
N SER A 105 12.30 -26.32 23.87
CA SER A 105 12.72 -27.21 24.96
C SER A 105 13.46 -28.41 24.41
#